data_AF-A0A2R6B3C9-F1
#
_entry.id   AF-A0A2R6B3C9-F1
#
_cell.length_a   1.000
_cell.length_b   1.000
_cell.length_c   1.000
_cell.angle_alpha   90.00
_cell.angle_beta   90.00
_cell.angle_gamma   90.00
#
_symmetry.space_group_name_H-M   'P 1'
#
loop_
_entity.id
_entity.type
_entity.pdbx_description
1 polymer ?
#
loop_
_entity_poly.entity_id
_entity_poly.type
_entity_poly.pdbx_seq_one_letter_code
_entity_poly.pdbx_strand_id
1 'polypeptide(L)'
;MPGKKLKKKMEKQTRKARQRRTMYLSVGGAVIVVIALLAYYGYVNALSHPPSPPLTSYIGEKISPPLYSSLVSLSTQGYGYVNTTLVQKEITPYGNSTWLDNGKPIIVYIGGEYCPYCAAVRWPLVLALLRFGNFSGLEYMLSSSTDYYPNTPTFTFVNSSYTSEYIVFQPFEAFSRTPAAGGYQPLQSVPPNYSALWNSLTGGGI
;
A
#
# COMPACT_ATOMS: atom_id res chain seq x y z
N MET A 1 37.06 50.45 65.86
CA MET A 1 37.53 49.18 65.26
C MET A 1 36.71 48.78 64.03
N PRO A 2 37.16 49.08 62.81
CA PRO A 2 36.42 48.88 61.55
C PRO A 2 36.39 47.43 61.01
N GLY A 3 37.24 46.52 61.52
CA GLY A 3 37.42 45.17 60.94
C GLY A 3 36.26 44.18 61.10
N LYS A 4 35.40 44.30 62.12
CA LYS A 4 34.28 43.35 62.36
C LYS A 4 33.13 43.50 61.36
N LYS A 5 32.87 44.70 60.86
CA LYS A 5 31.80 44.95 59.87
C LYS A 5 32.18 44.42 58.48
N LEU A 6 33.47 44.46 58.12
CA LEU A 6 33.98 43.94 56.85
C LEU A 6 33.92 42.41 56.80
N LYS A 7 34.34 41.72 57.86
CA LYS A 7 34.25 40.24 57.97
C LYS A 7 32.80 39.73 57.85
N LYS A 8 31.84 40.35 58.54
CA LYS A 8 30.41 40.00 58.42
C LYS A 8 29.83 40.22 57.01
N LYS A 9 30.31 41.22 56.26
CA LYS A 9 29.90 41.45 54.86
C LYS A 9 30.48 40.38 53.93
N MET A 10 31.75 40.03 54.10
CA MET A 10 32.41 38.98 53.32
C MET A 10 31.78 37.60 53.56
N GLU A 11 31.47 37.24 54.82
CA GLU A 11 30.76 36.00 55.17
C GLU A 11 29.33 35.94 54.59
N LYS A 12 28.60 37.06 54.57
CA LYS A 12 27.29 37.13 53.92
C LYS A 12 27.39 36.98 52.40
N GLN A 13 28.43 37.52 51.77
CA GLN A 13 28.67 37.39 50.33
C GLN A 13 29.08 35.96 49.93
N THR A 14 29.98 35.32 50.67
CA THR A 14 30.35 33.91 50.42
C THR A 14 29.18 32.96 50.68
N ARG A 15 28.35 33.21 51.70
CA ARG A 15 27.13 32.43 51.93
C ARG A 15 26.12 32.56 50.77
N LYS A 16 25.91 33.76 50.25
CA LYS A 16 25.04 33.99 49.08
C LYS A 16 25.61 33.36 47.80
N ALA A 17 26.92 33.43 47.58
CA ALA A 17 27.57 32.80 46.43
C ALA A 17 27.49 31.26 46.50
N ARG A 18 27.71 30.68 47.69
CA ARG A 18 27.54 29.24 47.93
C ARG A 18 26.09 28.80 47.73
N GLN A 19 25.13 29.57 48.24
CA GLN A 19 23.69 29.30 48.10
C GLN A 19 23.23 29.36 46.63
N ARG A 20 23.71 30.35 45.86
CA ARG A 20 23.46 30.42 44.40
C ARG A 20 24.09 29.24 43.67
N ARG A 21 25.34 28.88 43.99
CA ARG A 21 26.02 27.72 43.38
C ARG A 21 25.28 26.41 43.66
N THR A 22 24.82 26.17 44.89
CA THR A 22 24.00 24.99 45.20
C THR A 22 22.61 25.05 44.55
N MET A 23 22.02 26.23 44.39
CA MET A 23 20.76 26.41 43.67
C MET A 23 20.92 26.11 42.17
N TYR A 24 21.97 26.60 41.52
CA TYR A 24 22.25 26.28 40.12
C TYR A 24 22.58 24.80 39.90
N LEU A 25 23.31 24.16 40.83
CA LEU A 25 23.61 22.72 40.75
C LEU A 25 22.36 21.85 40.96
N SER A 26 21.46 22.23 41.87
CA SER A 26 20.21 21.50 42.11
C SER A 26 19.20 21.69 40.98
N VAL A 27 19.04 22.91 40.47
CA VAL A 27 18.19 23.19 39.30
C VAL A 27 18.76 22.53 38.05
N GLY A 28 20.06 22.64 37.81
CA GLY A 28 20.74 21.98 36.68
C GLY A 28 20.62 20.46 36.75
N GLY A 29 20.80 19.87 37.94
CA GLY A 29 20.59 18.44 38.17
C GLY A 29 19.15 18.01 37.90
N ALA A 30 18.17 18.77 38.39
CA ALA A 30 16.75 18.49 38.14
C ALA A 30 16.40 18.54 36.64
N VAL A 31 16.93 19.54 35.91
CA VAL A 31 16.72 19.66 34.45
C VAL A 31 17.30 18.46 33.71
N ILE A 32 18.52 18.02 34.06
CA ILE A 32 19.14 16.84 33.44
C ILE A 32 18.32 15.59 33.70
N VAL A 33 17.84 15.38 34.93
CA VAL A 33 16.99 14.24 35.28
C VAL A 33 15.69 14.26 34.47
N VAL A 34 15.04 15.42 34.34
CA VAL A 34 13.81 15.54 33.52
C VAL A 34 14.09 15.21 32.06
N ILE A 35 15.19 15.73 31.48
CA ILE A 35 15.57 15.42 30.09
C ILE A 35 15.84 13.92 29.93
N ALA A 36 16.55 13.30 30.87
CA ALA A 36 16.83 11.87 30.84
C ALA A 36 15.56 11.02 30.94
N LEU A 37 14.59 11.41 31.79
CA LEU A 37 13.30 10.74 31.89
C LEU A 37 12.46 10.89 30.62
N LEU A 38 12.45 12.07 30.00
CA LEU A 38 11.76 12.30 28.73
C LEU A 38 12.39 11.51 27.58
N ALA A 39 13.73 11.45 27.52
CA ALA A 39 14.46 10.66 26.53
C ALA A 39 14.20 9.15 26.74
N TYR A 40 14.23 8.68 27.99
CA TYR A 40 13.90 7.30 28.34
C TYR A 40 12.45 6.95 27.98
N TYR A 41 11.49 7.84 28.31
CA TYR A 41 10.08 7.66 27.93
C TYR A 41 9.90 7.60 26.41
N GLY A 42 10.53 8.52 25.66
CA GLY A 42 10.50 8.49 24.20
C GLY A 42 11.10 7.21 23.62
N TYR A 43 12.19 6.73 24.20
CA TYR A 43 12.83 5.46 23.82
C TYR A 43 11.91 4.25 24.06
N VAL A 44 11.33 4.11 25.25
CA VAL A 44 10.41 2.98 25.53
C VAL A 44 9.13 3.06 24.71
N ASN A 45 8.62 4.27 24.43
CA ASN A 45 7.45 4.45 23.58
C ASN A 45 7.73 4.05 22.13
N ALA A 46 8.91 4.37 21.59
CA ALA A 46 9.34 3.98 20.25
C ALA A 46 9.55 2.45 20.13
N LEU A 47 10.05 1.79 21.17
CA LEU A 47 10.16 0.33 21.21
C LEU A 47 8.81 -0.37 21.31
N SER A 48 7.84 0.26 22.00
CA SER A 48 6.50 -0.31 22.19
C SER A 48 5.60 -0.16 20.96
N HIS A 49 5.93 0.77 20.06
CA HIS A 49 5.18 1.05 18.84
C HIS A 49 6.14 1.13 17.64
N PRO A 50 6.68 -0.02 17.19
CA PRO A 50 7.50 -0.03 15.99
C PRO A 50 6.68 0.53 14.82
N PRO A 51 7.29 1.35 13.94
CA PRO A 51 6.60 1.87 12.76
C PRO A 51 6.15 0.71 11.88
N SER A 52 4.94 0.81 11.33
CA SER A 52 4.46 -0.17 10.35
C SER A 52 5.41 -0.21 9.14
N PRO A 53 5.69 -1.39 8.57
CA PRO A 53 6.49 -1.49 7.35
C PRO A 53 5.91 -0.62 6.24
N PRO A 54 6.75 -0.03 5.37
CA PRO A 54 6.25 0.74 4.22
C PRO A 54 5.48 -0.20 3.29
N LEU A 55 4.44 0.31 2.61
CA LEU A 55 3.62 -0.52 1.70
C LEU A 55 4.44 -1.27 0.64
N THR A 56 5.58 -0.70 0.23
CA THR A 56 6.50 -1.33 -0.73
C THR A 56 7.09 -2.65 -0.23
N SER A 57 7.15 -2.89 1.08
CA SER A 57 7.64 -4.17 1.63
C SER A 57 6.67 -5.33 1.42
N TYR A 58 5.40 -5.04 1.07
CA TYR A 58 4.40 -6.07 0.79
C TYR A 58 4.36 -6.46 -0.69
N ILE A 59 5.08 -5.75 -1.57
CA ILE A 59 5.03 -6.03 -3.01
C ILE A 59 5.48 -7.46 -3.31
N GLY A 60 4.63 -8.23 -3.99
CA GLY A 60 4.86 -9.64 -4.30
C GLY A 60 4.59 -10.59 -3.14
N GLU A 61 4.25 -10.09 -1.95
CA GLU A 61 3.81 -10.93 -0.85
C GLU A 61 2.36 -11.37 -1.06
N LYS A 62 2.06 -12.62 -0.70
CA LYS A 62 0.68 -13.13 -0.73
C LYS A 62 -0.22 -12.30 0.17
N ILE A 63 -1.44 -12.05 -0.29
CA ILE A 63 -2.40 -11.33 0.53
C ILE A 63 -2.71 -12.10 1.81
N SER A 64 -2.87 -11.36 2.90
CA SER A 64 -3.14 -11.99 4.20
C SER A 64 -4.48 -12.74 4.21
N PRO A 65 -4.59 -13.88 4.93
CA PRO A 65 -5.85 -14.60 5.05
C PRO A 65 -7.04 -13.75 5.54
N PRO A 66 -6.88 -12.81 6.50
CA PRO A 66 -7.96 -11.91 6.91
C PRO A 66 -8.44 -10.99 5.78
N LEU A 67 -7.53 -10.48 4.96
CA LEU A 67 -7.91 -9.66 3.80
C LEU A 67 -8.66 -10.51 2.77
N TYR A 68 -8.17 -11.71 2.45
CA TYR A 68 -8.86 -12.61 1.51
C TYR A 68 -10.27 -12.96 2.01
N SER A 69 -10.42 -13.32 3.28
CA SER A 69 -11.73 -13.59 3.90
C SER A 69 -12.67 -12.38 3.80
N SER A 70 -12.14 -11.18 4.04
CA SER A 70 -12.92 -9.93 3.90
C SER A 70 -13.38 -9.71 2.45
N LEU A 71 -12.53 -9.97 1.46
CA LEU A 71 -12.89 -9.89 0.04
C LEU A 71 -13.98 -10.89 -0.34
N VAL A 72 -13.90 -12.13 0.16
CA VAL A 72 -14.95 -13.15 -0.05
C VAL A 72 -16.26 -12.74 0.62
N SER A 73 -16.22 -12.17 1.83
CA SER A 73 -17.42 -11.65 2.48
C SER A 73 -18.03 -10.49 1.68
N LEU A 74 -17.20 -9.56 1.18
CA LEU A 74 -17.66 -8.44 0.35
C LEU A 74 -18.19 -8.89 -1.02
N SER A 75 -17.66 -9.97 -1.59
CA SER A 75 -18.16 -10.51 -2.87
C SER A 75 -19.57 -11.08 -2.75
N THR A 76 -19.98 -11.55 -1.57
CA THR A 76 -21.36 -12.06 -1.38
C THR A 76 -22.38 -10.97 -1.09
N GLN A 77 -21.94 -9.76 -0.76
CA GLN A 77 -22.84 -8.63 -0.58
C GLN A 77 -23.45 -8.23 -1.92
N GLY A 78 -24.76 -8.02 -1.93
CA GLY A 78 -25.46 -7.48 -3.09
C GLY A 78 -24.92 -6.09 -3.39
N TYR A 79 -24.54 -5.85 -4.65
CA TYR A 79 -24.40 -4.48 -5.10
C TYR A 79 -25.79 -3.85 -5.19
N GLY A 80 -25.88 -2.56 -4.90
CA GLY A 80 -27.11 -1.81 -5.18
C GLY A 80 -27.53 -1.96 -6.63
N TYR A 81 -28.79 -1.59 -6.94
CA TYR A 81 -29.38 -1.69 -8.27
C TYR A 81 -28.38 -1.36 -9.40
N VAL A 82 -28.10 -2.36 -10.24
CA VAL A 82 -27.31 -2.16 -11.46
C VAL A 82 -28.18 -1.40 -12.44
N ASN A 83 -27.77 -0.18 -12.80
CA ASN A 83 -28.40 0.56 -13.88
C ASN A 83 -28.04 -0.10 -15.21
N THR A 84 -28.88 -1.02 -15.66
CA THR A 84 -28.69 -1.82 -16.88
C THR A 84 -28.54 -0.96 -18.14
N THR A 85 -29.12 0.24 -18.15
CA THR A 85 -29.00 1.20 -19.26
C THR A 85 -27.57 1.75 -19.40
N LEU A 86 -26.85 1.97 -18.29
CA LEU A 86 -25.44 2.38 -18.33
C LEU A 86 -24.54 1.24 -18.81
N VAL A 87 -24.80 0.00 -18.35
CA VAL A 87 -24.02 -1.18 -18.75
C VAL A 87 -24.09 -1.43 -20.26
N GLN A 88 -25.27 -1.30 -20.86
CA GLN A 88 -25.43 -1.50 -22.31
C GLN A 88 -24.78 -0.41 -23.17
N LYS A 89 -24.59 0.79 -22.62
CA LYS A 89 -23.96 1.90 -23.35
C LYS A 89 -22.44 1.77 -23.40
N GLU A 90 -21.84 1.24 -22.33
CA GLU A 90 -20.38 1.16 -22.18
C GLU A 90 -19.80 -0.17 -22.69
N ILE A 91 -20.61 -1.23 -22.82
CA ILE A 91 -20.18 -2.52 -23.39
C ILE A 91 -20.54 -2.55 -24.88
N THR A 92 -19.53 -2.37 -25.73
CA THR A 92 -19.67 -2.60 -27.17
C THR A 92 -19.30 -4.04 -27.49
N PRO A 93 -20.23 -4.88 -27.98
CA PRO A 93 -19.90 -6.23 -28.42
C PRO A 93 -18.85 -6.19 -29.52
N TYR A 94 -17.80 -7.00 -29.40
CA TYR A 94 -16.80 -7.17 -30.45
C TYR A 94 -16.92 -8.57 -31.05
N GLY A 95 -17.17 -8.62 -32.36
CA GLY A 95 -17.42 -9.88 -33.07
C GLY A 95 -18.76 -10.53 -32.71
N ASN A 96 -19.01 -11.69 -33.30
CA ASN A 96 -20.30 -12.40 -33.22
C ASN A 96 -20.23 -13.70 -32.39
N SER A 97 -19.07 -14.02 -31.81
CA SER A 97 -18.82 -15.31 -31.14
C SER A 97 -18.19 -15.13 -29.77
N THR A 98 -18.83 -15.70 -28.74
CA THR A 98 -18.28 -15.77 -27.38
C THR A 98 -17.06 -16.68 -27.36
N TRP A 99 -15.98 -16.24 -26.73
CA TRP A 99 -14.82 -17.08 -26.48
C TRP A 99 -15.07 -18.01 -25.31
N LEU A 100 -14.89 -19.31 -25.56
CA LEU A 100 -15.13 -20.37 -24.60
C LEU A 100 -13.86 -21.20 -24.40
N ASP A 101 -13.61 -21.63 -23.17
CA ASP A 101 -12.63 -22.65 -22.83
C ASP A 101 -13.35 -23.77 -22.07
N ASN A 102 -13.34 -24.98 -22.64
CA ASN A 102 -14.07 -26.14 -22.14
C ASN A 102 -15.56 -25.84 -21.84
N GLY A 103 -16.22 -25.08 -22.72
CA GLY A 103 -17.63 -24.71 -22.60
C GLY A 103 -17.94 -23.57 -21.63
N LYS A 104 -16.93 -23.00 -20.96
CA LYS A 104 -17.07 -21.86 -20.04
C LYS A 104 -16.65 -20.55 -20.72
N PRO A 105 -17.38 -19.44 -20.54
CA PRO A 105 -16.95 -18.13 -21.02
C PRO A 105 -15.63 -17.69 -20.39
N ILE A 106 -14.77 -17.08 -21.21
CA ILE A 106 -13.46 -16.59 -20.80
C ILE A 106 -13.56 -15.09 -20.46
N ILE A 107 -13.01 -14.72 -19.30
CA ILE A 107 -12.70 -13.34 -18.95
C ILE A 107 -11.19 -13.17 -19.09
N VAL A 108 -10.79 -12.34 -20.05
CA VAL A 108 -9.39 -11.97 -20.27
C VAL A 108 -9.14 -10.62 -19.62
N TYR A 109 -8.08 -10.54 -18.81
CA TYR A 109 -7.58 -9.27 -18.29
C TYR A 109 -6.18 -9.03 -18.87
N ILE A 110 -5.97 -7.86 -19.49
CA ILE A 110 -4.65 -7.41 -19.94
C ILE A 110 -4.40 -6.07 -19.28
N GLY A 111 -3.34 -5.97 -18.50
CA GLY A 111 -2.99 -4.78 -17.74
C GLY A 111 -1.50 -4.60 -17.56
N GLY A 112 -1.12 -3.60 -16.79
CA GLY A 112 0.24 -3.41 -16.31
C GLY A 112 0.26 -3.11 -14.81
N GLU A 113 1.23 -3.66 -14.09
CA GLU A 113 1.43 -3.35 -12.67
C GLU A 113 1.77 -1.88 -12.47
N TYR A 114 2.35 -1.20 -13.46
CA TYR A 114 2.64 0.23 -13.37
C TYR A 114 1.39 1.12 -13.31
N CYS A 115 0.30 0.67 -13.94
CA CYS A 115 -0.84 1.50 -14.32
C CYS A 115 -1.79 1.70 -13.13
N PRO A 116 -2.01 2.94 -12.64
CA PRO A 116 -2.87 3.19 -11.50
C PRO A 116 -4.36 3.00 -11.78
N TYR A 117 -4.81 3.17 -13.03
CA TYR A 117 -6.19 2.88 -13.41
C TYR A 117 -6.46 1.37 -13.38
N CYS A 118 -5.48 0.59 -13.82
CA CYS A 118 -5.47 -0.86 -13.72
C CYS A 118 -5.47 -1.28 -12.24
N ALA A 119 -4.67 -0.60 -11.41
CA ALA A 119 -4.66 -0.80 -9.96
C ALA A 119 -6.08 -0.60 -9.36
N ALA A 120 -6.79 0.44 -9.79
CA ALA A 120 -8.17 0.68 -9.37
C ALA A 120 -9.14 -0.41 -9.87
N VAL A 121 -9.00 -0.88 -11.12
CA VAL A 121 -9.89 -1.88 -11.74
C VAL A 121 -9.73 -3.29 -11.14
N ARG A 122 -8.53 -3.67 -10.68
CA ARG A 122 -8.30 -5.00 -10.10
C ARG A 122 -9.16 -5.28 -8.86
N TRP A 123 -9.46 -4.27 -8.03
CA TRP A 123 -10.31 -4.43 -6.85
C TRP A 123 -11.73 -4.92 -7.16
N PRO A 124 -12.54 -4.20 -7.96
CA PRO A 124 -13.88 -4.67 -8.32
C PRO A 124 -13.84 -5.93 -9.18
N LEU A 125 -12.80 -6.14 -10.00
CA LEU A 125 -12.63 -7.37 -10.77
C LEU A 125 -12.44 -8.59 -9.85
N VAL A 126 -11.57 -8.50 -8.84
CA VAL A 126 -11.39 -9.56 -7.84
C VAL A 126 -12.70 -9.85 -7.11
N LEU A 127 -13.41 -8.81 -6.64
CA LEU A 127 -14.69 -9.00 -5.96
C LEU A 127 -15.75 -9.63 -6.87
N ALA A 128 -15.81 -9.27 -8.15
CA ALA A 128 -16.74 -9.86 -9.10
C ALA A 128 -16.43 -11.34 -9.34
N LEU A 129 -15.17 -11.69 -9.56
CA LEU A 129 -14.71 -13.06 -9.80
C LEU A 129 -14.92 -13.95 -8.57
N LEU A 130 -14.71 -13.44 -7.35
CA LEU A 130 -14.98 -14.15 -6.10
C LEU A 130 -16.45 -14.53 -5.88
N ARG A 131 -17.38 -14.08 -6.74
CA ARG A 131 -18.77 -14.59 -6.72
C ARG A 131 -18.92 -15.93 -7.42
N PHE A 132 -18.07 -16.20 -8.41
CA PHE A 132 -18.17 -17.36 -9.28
C PHE A 132 -17.06 -18.38 -9.02
N GLY A 133 -16.10 -18.07 -8.16
CA GLY A 133 -14.94 -18.91 -7.97
C GLY A 133 -14.04 -18.42 -6.85
N ASN A 134 -12.79 -18.89 -6.85
CA ASN A 134 -11.82 -18.62 -5.81
C ASN A 134 -10.46 -18.29 -6.42
N PHE A 135 -9.73 -17.40 -5.77
CA PHE A 135 -8.32 -17.17 -6.08
C PHE A 135 -7.41 -17.94 -5.12
N SER A 136 -6.24 -18.32 -5.62
CA SER A 136 -5.09 -18.70 -4.81
C SER A 136 -3.85 -17.95 -5.31
N GLY A 137 -2.90 -17.65 -4.41
CA GLY A 137 -1.67 -16.96 -4.79
C GLY A 137 -1.84 -15.51 -5.23
N LEU A 138 -2.95 -14.84 -4.87
CA LEU A 138 -3.09 -13.40 -5.09
C LEU A 138 -2.08 -12.64 -4.22
N GLU A 139 -1.36 -11.69 -4.81
CA GLU A 139 -0.27 -10.96 -4.16
C GLU A 139 -0.56 -9.46 -4.09
N TYR A 140 -0.03 -8.80 -3.07
CA TYR A 140 -0.06 -7.35 -2.96
C TYR A 140 0.81 -6.70 -4.03
N MET A 141 0.36 -5.56 -4.54
CA MET A 141 1.10 -4.77 -5.52
C MET A 141 0.79 -3.28 -5.34
N LEU A 142 1.70 -2.44 -5.83
CA LEU A 142 1.49 -1.01 -5.95
C LEU A 142 1.70 -0.60 -7.41
N SER A 143 0.92 0.38 -7.89
CA SER A 143 1.23 1.04 -9.16
C SER A 143 2.65 1.63 -9.16
N SER A 144 3.15 2.03 -10.31
CA SER A 144 4.49 2.63 -10.37
C SER A 144 4.57 3.87 -9.50
N SER A 145 5.72 4.11 -8.90
CA SER A 145 5.97 5.30 -8.09
C SER A 145 6.12 6.58 -8.92
N THR A 146 6.18 6.46 -10.25
CA THR A 146 6.43 7.57 -11.18
C THR A 146 5.29 7.84 -12.17
N ASP A 147 4.18 7.08 -12.07
CA ASP A 147 2.99 7.32 -12.89
C ASP A 147 2.09 8.40 -12.27
N TYR A 148 0.99 8.75 -12.94
CA TYR A 148 0.09 9.85 -12.60
C TYR A 148 -0.46 9.77 -11.17
N TYR A 149 -0.88 8.57 -10.73
CA TYR A 149 -1.24 8.30 -9.34
C TYR A 149 -0.22 7.30 -8.77
N PRO A 150 0.82 7.78 -8.08
CA PRO A 150 1.94 6.93 -7.70
C PRO A 150 1.57 6.00 -6.55
N ASN A 151 2.10 4.78 -6.59
CA ASN A 151 1.96 3.79 -5.51
C ASN A 151 0.50 3.49 -5.11
N THR A 152 -0.44 3.52 -6.03
CA THR A 152 -1.84 3.11 -5.82
C THR A 152 -1.89 1.65 -5.38
N PRO A 153 -2.41 1.33 -4.18
CA PRO A 153 -2.47 -0.03 -3.68
C PRO A 153 -3.43 -0.94 -4.46
N THR A 154 -2.96 -2.14 -4.79
CA THR A 154 -3.67 -3.10 -5.65
C THR A 154 -3.19 -4.54 -5.39
N PHE A 155 -3.69 -5.46 -6.19
CA PHE A 155 -3.18 -6.80 -6.37
C PHE A 155 -2.36 -6.91 -7.65
N THR A 156 -1.58 -7.99 -7.77
CA THR A 156 -1.06 -8.49 -9.05
C THR A 156 -1.60 -9.89 -9.29
N PHE A 157 -1.80 -10.24 -10.56
CA PHE A 157 -2.28 -11.57 -10.95
C PHE A 157 -1.17 -12.53 -11.42
N VAL A 158 0.08 -12.08 -11.51
CA VAL A 158 1.21 -12.83 -12.11
C VAL A 158 1.34 -14.25 -11.58
N ASN A 159 1.30 -14.42 -10.26
CA ASN A 159 1.42 -15.71 -9.57
C ASN A 159 0.07 -16.24 -9.06
N SER A 160 -1.03 -15.62 -9.46
CA SER A 160 -2.36 -16.01 -9.02
C SER A 160 -2.94 -17.13 -9.89
N SER A 161 -3.77 -17.95 -9.29
CA SER A 161 -4.61 -18.93 -9.99
C SER A 161 -6.07 -18.68 -9.62
N TYR A 162 -6.98 -18.97 -10.55
CA TYR A 162 -8.42 -18.82 -10.35
C TYR A 162 -9.16 -20.11 -10.73
N THR A 163 -10.04 -20.57 -9.85
CA THR A 163 -10.85 -21.78 -10.05
C THR A 163 -12.33 -21.46 -10.01
N SER A 164 -13.09 -21.98 -10.97
CA SER A 164 -14.53 -21.75 -11.10
C SER A 164 -15.19 -22.82 -11.96
N GLU A 165 -16.41 -23.18 -11.60
CA GLU A 165 -17.30 -24.03 -12.40
C GLU A 165 -18.02 -23.26 -13.52
N TYR A 166 -18.02 -21.92 -13.46
CA TYR A 166 -18.84 -21.07 -14.34
C TYR A 166 -18.03 -20.36 -15.42
N ILE A 167 -16.83 -19.87 -15.07
CA ILE A 167 -16.03 -19.02 -15.95
C ILE A 167 -14.56 -19.46 -15.97
N VAL A 168 -13.82 -19.02 -16.97
CA VAL A 168 -12.36 -19.10 -17.02
C VAL A 168 -11.79 -17.70 -16.93
N PHE A 169 -10.81 -17.48 -16.06
CA PHE A 169 -10.13 -16.20 -15.93
C PHE A 169 -8.69 -16.34 -16.41
N GLN A 170 -8.29 -15.49 -17.35
CA GLN A 170 -6.94 -15.47 -17.92
C GLN A 170 -6.35 -14.06 -17.80
N PRO A 171 -5.63 -13.78 -16.70
CA PRO A 171 -4.98 -12.49 -16.49
C PRO A 171 -3.57 -12.45 -17.09
N PHE A 172 -3.22 -11.29 -17.64
CA PHE A 172 -1.89 -10.98 -18.14
C PHE A 172 -1.46 -9.59 -17.66
N GLU A 173 -0.44 -9.56 -16.81
CA GLU A 173 0.29 -8.34 -16.46
C GLU A 173 1.41 -8.13 -17.47
N ALA A 174 1.08 -7.46 -18.58
CA ALA A 174 1.99 -7.28 -19.72
C ALA A 174 3.25 -6.48 -19.36
N PHE A 175 3.13 -5.56 -18.39
CA PHE A 175 4.20 -4.67 -17.97
C PHE A 175 4.30 -4.63 -16.44
N SER A 176 5.53 -4.64 -15.92
CA SER A 176 5.81 -4.49 -14.49
C SER A 176 5.64 -3.04 -14.03
N ARG A 177 5.72 -2.82 -12.72
CA ARG A 177 5.73 -1.48 -12.12
C ARG A 177 7.01 -0.66 -12.36
N THR A 178 8.06 -1.29 -12.89
CA THR A 178 9.40 -0.71 -13.00
C THR A 178 9.57 0.05 -14.30
N PRO A 179 9.90 1.36 -14.27
CA PRO A 179 10.18 2.13 -15.48
C PRO A 179 11.32 1.53 -16.31
N ALA A 180 11.23 1.70 -17.62
CA ALA A 180 12.19 1.27 -18.63
C ALA A 180 12.41 2.37 -19.67
N ALA A 181 13.44 2.22 -20.51
CA ALA A 181 13.59 3.09 -21.67
C ALA A 181 12.36 2.94 -22.59
N GLY A 182 11.63 4.04 -22.80
CA GLY A 182 10.43 4.05 -23.64
C GLY A 182 9.13 3.56 -23.00
N GLY A 183 9.10 3.32 -21.67
CA GLY A 183 7.87 2.93 -20.97
C GLY A 183 8.15 2.17 -19.67
N TYR A 184 7.63 0.95 -19.57
CA TYR A 184 7.77 0.07 -18.42
C TYR A 184 8.32 -1.29 -18.83
N GLN A 185 9.02 -1.98 -17.93
CA GLN A 185 9.63 -3.29 -18.22
C GLN A 185 8.54 -4.31 -18.55
N PRO A 186 8.63 -5.05 -19.67
CA PRO A 186 7.74 -6.16 -19.96
C PRO A 186 7.77 -7.22 -18.85
N LEU A 187 6.63 -7.85 -18.57
CA LEU A 187 6.50 -8.82 -17.48
C LEU A 187 5.92 -10.16 -17.95
N GLN A 188 4.70 -10.17 -18.50
CA GLN A 188 4.10 -11.37 -19.09
C GLN A 188 3.84 -11.19 -20.59
N SER A 189 4.05 -12.26 -21.36
CA SER A 189 3.68 -12.27 -22.78
C SER A 189 2.20 -12.59 -22.93
N VAL A 190 1.48 -11.74 -23.67
CA VAL A 190 0.06 -11.96 -23.99
C VAL A 190 -0.03 -12.90 -25.22
N PRO A 191 -0.67 -14.08 -25.10
CA PRO A 191 -0.80 -15.04 -26.19
C PRO A 191 -1.36 -14.43 -27.50
N PRO A 192 -0.93 -14.91 -28.68
CA PRO A 192 -1.29 -14.31 -29.99
C PRO A 192 -2.79 -14.12 -30.24
N ASN A 193 -3.62 -15.05 -29.75
CA ASN A 193 -5.08 -14.97 -29.88
C ASN A 193 -5.68 -13.76 -29.13
N TYR A 194 -5.02 -13.27 -28.08
CA TYR A 194 -5.44 -12.09 -27.33
C TYR A 194 -4.68 -10.84 -27.75
N SER A 195 -3.37 -10.94 -27.98
CA SER A 195 -2.55 -9.78 -28.35
C SER A 195 -2.93 -9.22 -29.72
N ALA A 196 -3.39 -10.04 -30.66
CA ALA A 196 -3.89 -9.55 -31.94
C ALA A 196 -5.10 -8.60 -31.76
N LEU A 197 -6.06 -8.99 -30.91
CA LEU A 197 -7.24 -8.18 -30.61
C LEU A 197 -6.88 -6.95 -29.77
N TRP A 198 -6.04 -7.12 -28.76
CA TRP A 198 -5.57 -6.02 -27.93
C TRP A 198 -4.86 -4.96 -28.77
N ASN A 199 -3.98 -5.37 -29.68
CA ASN A 199 -3.31 -4.47 -30.61
C ASN A 199 -4.28 -3.79 -31.58
N SER A 200 -5.30 -4.48 -32.09
CA SER A 200 -6.25 -3.86 -33.01
C SER A 200 -7.14 -2.81 -32.34
N LEU A 201 -7.49 -3.01 -31.07
CA LEU A 201 -8.36 -2.10 -30.32
C LEU A 201 -7.61 -0.92 -29.68
N THR A 202 -6.36 -1.12 -29.27
CA THR A 202 -5.64 -0.17 -28.42
C THR A 202 -4.25 0.22 -28.94
N GLY A 203 -3.77 -0.40 -30.02
CA GLY A 203 -2.39 -0.26 -30.47
C GLY A 203 -1.36 -0.89 -29.54
N GLY A 204 -1.79 -1.77 -28.62
CA GLY A 204 -0.92 -2.39 -27.60
C GLY A 204 -0.74 -1.52 -26.36
N GLY A 205 -1.57 -0.49 -26.19
CA GLY A 205 -1.60 0.37 -25.02
C GLY A 205 -2.44 -0.22 -23.88
N ILE A 206 -2.19 0.29 -22.67
CA ILE A 206 -2.96 0.02 -21.44
C ILE A 206 -3.69 1.30 -21.02
#